data_AF-A0A2C5WDD0-F1
#
_entry.id   AF-A0A2C5WDD0-F1
#
_cell.length_a   1.000
_cell.length_b   1.000
_cell.length_c   1.000
_cell.angle_alpha   90.00
_cell.angle_beta   90.00
_cell.angle_gamma   90.00
#
_symmetry.space_group_name_H-M   'P 1'
#
loop_
_entity.id
_entity.type
_entity.pdbx_description
1 polymer ?
#
loop_
_entity_poly.entity_id
_entity_poly.type
_entity_poly.pdbx_seq_one_letter_code
_entity_poly.pdbx_strand_id
1 'polypeptide(L)'
;MTVLTIFFCGTGSNKFDVTHENFWNGELISTLAANHTGYEFAEWVVVDGPGSGNLQADDLFTKTKEYGMSGTLFGKGWEENVLHALNIIKGKCDWQREQLTEAEYNRLKAAGIPIEDVKVEGSWFWRKYNYGNRSITQQQLQEGIIKTHRKDGVIPTQVNLVGWSRGGISCHMLANAMFKDSLLKNIPVNIFALDPVPGIGNFQEERVKLAGNVKEYVAFYARDERSKGFSCVIPQTATGTKTYIYPMAGRHATMAGNATSSGGAPTGASDLKALSEPGRIVRHLAETCLKRWGVQLQKTLNLTQADLENLTNGIARDEAKYTLMHKHSYTYFTELDQGERYVSLGSKGVPFTSVKGEIYKPATGLATSLLDISAYQHLR
;
A
#
# COMPACT_ATOMS: atom_id res chain seq x y z
N MET A 1 -24.45 -5.53 2.23
CA MET A 1 -23.28 -6.04 1.48
C MET A 1 -22.03 -5.63 2.22
N THR A 2 -21.17 -6.58 2.61
CA THR A 2 -19.89 -6.29 3.29
C THR A 2 -18.82 -5.91 2.27
N VAL A 3 -18.26 -4.70 2.38
CA VAL A 3 -17.08 -4.24 1.62
C VAL A 3 -15.87 -4.29 2.55
N LEU A 4 -14.79 -4.94 2.13
CA LEU A 4 -13.52 -4.97 2.86
C LEU A 4 -12.46 -4.18 2.10
N THR A 5 -11.79 -3.23 2.76
CA THR A 5 -10.68 -2.46 2.17
C THR A 5 -9.35 -2.79 2.83
N ILE A 6 -8.35 -3.19 2.04
CA ILE A 6 -7.04 -3.59 2.53
C ILE A 6 -6.00 -2.59 2.03
N PHE A 7 -5.33 -1.93 2.97
CA PHE A 7 -4.31 -0.93 2.73
C PHE A 7 -2.92 -1.54 2.92
N PHE A 8 -2.07 -1.52 1.89
CA PHE A 8 -0.70 -2.03 1.94
C PHE A 8 0.30 -0.87 1.88
N CYS A 9 0.99 -0.60 2.98
CA CYS A 9 2.01 0.44 3.03
C CYS A 9 3.21 0.09 2.13
N GLY A 10 3.91 1.15 1.69
CA GLY A 10 5.12 1.02 0.89
C GLY A 10 6.32 0.52 1.70
N THR A 11 7.43 0.26 1.01
CA THR A 11 8.70 -0.14 1.66
C THR A 11 9.04 0.76 2.83
N GLY A 12 9.36 0.18 3.99
CA GLY A 12 9.80 0.94 5.16
C GLY A 12 8.70 1.81 5.78
N SER A 13 7.48 1.79 5.23
CA SER A 13 6.33 2.51 5.74
C SER A 13 5.39 1.59 6.51
N ASN A 14 4.66 2.15 7.46
CA ASN A 14 3.81 1.44 8.40
C ASN A 14 2.55 2.26 8.72
N LYS A 15 1.61 1.67 9.47
CA LYS A 15 0.34 2.33 9.82
C LYS A 15 0.46 3.63 10.61
N PHE A 16 1.60 3.88 11.27
CA PHE A 16 1.85 5.05 12.10
C PHE A 16 2.43 6.24 11.32
N ASP A 17 2.67 6.09 10.01
CA ASP A 17 3.28 7.15 9.19
C ASP A 17 2.33 8.31 8.84
N VAL A 18 1.17 8.35 9.48
CA VAL A 18 0.27 9.52 9.49
C VAL A 18 0.93 10.78 10.06
N THR A 19 2.00 10.64 10.84
CA THR A 19 2.80 11.75 11.40
C THR A 19 4.29 11.64 11.12
N HIS A 20 4.72 10.82 10.15
CA HIS A 20 6.15 10.65 9.87
C HIS A 20 6.74 11.92 9.22
N GLU A 21 7.91 12.35 9.71
CA GLU A 21 8.60 13.59 9.29
C GLU A 21 8.85 13.75 7.78
N ASN A 22 8.92 12.65 7.02
CA ASN A 22 9.16 12.69 5.58
C ASN A 22 7.89 13.02 4.77
N PHE A 23 6.72 13.00 5.41
CA PHE A 23 5.43 13.23 4.78
C PHE A 23 4.71 14.40 5.47
N TRP A 24 4.72 15.56 4.83
CA TRP A 24 4.24 16.82 5.42
C TRP A 24 2.77 16.78 5.87
N ASN A 25 1.97 15.89 5.31
CA ASN A 25 0.55 15.69 5.63
C ASN A 25 0.21 14.19 5.79
N GLY A 26 1.16 13.43 6.34
CA GLY A 26 1.07 11.98 6.50
C GLY A 26 1.34 11.20 5.22
N GLU A 27 1.81 9.96 5.36
CA GLU A 27 1.92 9.04 4.24
C GLU A 27 0.51 8.65 3.76
N LEU A 28 0.31 8.58 2.45
CA LEU A 28 -1.03 8.51 1.88
C LEU A 28 -1.79 7.22 2.26
N ILE A 29 -1.16 6.05 2.18
CA ILE A 29 -1.84 4.78 2.46
C ILE A 29 -2.27 4.69 3.93
N SER A 30 -1.36 5.00 4.86
CA SER A 30 -1.61 5.06 6.29
C SER A 30 -2.66 6.13 6.63
N THR A 31 -2.64 7.29 5.96
CA THR A 31 -3.63 8.36 6.15
C THR A 31 -5.02 7.93 5.69
N LEU A 32 -5.14 7.24 4.54
CA LEU A 32 -6.42 6.72 4.07
C LEU A 32 -6.99 5.67 5.04
N ALA A 33 -6.14 4.78 5.55
CA ALA A 33 -6.54 3.78 6.54
C ALA A 33 -7.02 4.43 7.85
N ALA A 34 -6.26 5.38 8.40
CA ALA A 34 -6.62 6.11 9.63
C ALA A 34 -7.91 6.95 9.49
N ASN A 35 -8.27 7.28 8.25
CA ASN A 35 -9.49 7.99 7.90
C ASN A 35 -10.67 7.07 7.58
N HIS A 36 -10.50 5.75 7.65
CA HIS A 36 -11.61 4.82 7.50
C HIS A 36 -12.48 4.80 8.77
N THR A 37 -13.81 4.87 8.63
CA THR A 37 -14.73 4.96 9.78
C THR A 37 -15.35 3.62 10.19
N GLY A 38 -15.16 2.59 9.38
CA GLY A 38 -15.62 1.23 9.67
C GLY A 38 -14.78 0.52 10.75
N TYR A 39 -15.14 -0.73 11.03
CA TYR A 39 -14.46 -1.57 12.00
C TYR A 39 -13.20 -2.21 11.40
N GLU A 40 -12.04 -1.99 12.03
CA GLU A 40 -10.79 -2.65 11.64
C GLU A 40 -10.97 -4.18 11.71
N PHE A 41 -10.29 -4.91 10.82
CA PHE A 41 -10.40 -6.35 10.55
C PHE A 41 -11.72 -6.78 9.89
N ALA A 42 -12.85 -6.14 10.19
CA ALA A 42 -14.14 -6.47 9.58
C ALA A 42 -14.35 -5.76 8.23
N GLU A 43 -14.14 -4.46 8.17
CA GLU A 43 -14.43 -3.62 6.99
C GLU A 43 -13.16 -3.01 6.40
N TRP A 44 -12.08 -2.93 7.17
CA TRP A 44 -10.78 -2.50 6.67
C TRP A 44 -9.62 -3.09 7.46
N VAL A 45 -8.43 -3.11 6.87
CA VAL A 45 -7.18 -3.37 7.60
C VAL A 45 -6.02 -2.66 6.91
N VAL A 46 -5.02 -2.25 7.69
CA VAL A 46 -3.73 -1.75 7.19
C VAL A 46 -2.65 -2.77 7.48
N VAL A 47 -1.82 -3.03 6.48
CA VAL A 47 -0.71 -3.97 6.52
C VAL A 47 0.58 -3.21 6.26
N ASP A 48 1.47 -3.25 7.25
CA ASP A 48 2.79 -2.64 7.19
C ASP A 48 3.59 -3.12 5.96
N GLY A 49 4.36 -2.21 5.39
CA GLY A 49 5.15 -2.48 4.21
C GLY A 49 6.39 -3.32 4.52
N PRO A 50 6.92 -4.08 3.55
CA PRO A 50 8.15 -4.84 3.74
C PRO A 50 9.29 -3.93 4.22
N GLY A 51 9.97 -4.34 5.28
CA GLY A 51 11.13 -3.61 5.81
C GLY A 51 10.86 -2.53 6.84
N SER A 52 9.61 -2.32 7.24
CA SER A 52 9.24 -1.34 8.28
C SER A 52 9.60 -1.76 9.72
N GLY A 53 10.21 -2.93 9.88
CA GLY A 53 10.39 -3.57 11.20
C GLY A 53 9.17 -4.40 11.65
N ASN A 54 8.09 -4.44 10.86
CA ASN A 54 6.86 -5.21 11.11
C ASN A 54 6.31 -4.99 12.53
N LEU A 55 5.97 -3.73 12.84
CA LEU A 55 5.43 -3.34 14.16
C LEU A 55 4.07 -3.99 14.46
N GLN A 56 3.42 -4.57 13.45
CA GLN A 56 2.20 -5.38 13.55
C GLN A 56 2.46 -6.90 13.66
N ALA A 57 3.67 -7.37 13.93
CA ALA A 57 3.97 -8.81 14.00
C ALA A 57 3.10 -9.59 14.99
N ASP A 58 2.54 -8.93 16.01
CA ASP A 58 1.59 -9.51 16.97
C ASP A 58 0.16 -9.67 16.40
N ASP A 59 -0.20 -8.87 15.40
CA ASP A 59 -1.53 -8.82 14.78
C ASP A 59 -1.67 -9.78 13.58
N LEU A 60 -0.57 -10.35 13.08
CA LEU A 60 -0.58 -11.19 11.89
C LEU A 60 -1.29 -12.53 12.12
N PHE A 61 -2.05 -12.97 11.12
CA PHE A 61 -2.76 -14.27 11.08
C PHE A 61 -1.84 -15.41 10.59
N THR A 62 -0.54 -15.14 10.47
CA THR A 62 0.47 -16.00 9.86
C THR A 62 1.79 -15.83 10.60
N LYS A 63 2.50 -16.94 10.82
CA LYS A 63 3.81 -16.90 11.48
C LYS A 63 4.86 -16.26 10.56
N THR A 64 5.46 -15.16 10.99
CA THR A 64 6.62 -14.56 10.31
C THR A 64 7.92 -15.14 10.85
N LYS A 65 8.92 -15.34 9.99
CA LYS A 65 10.31 -15.52 10.44
C LYS A 65 10.92 -14.14 10.69
N GLU A 66 11.73 -13.99 11.74
CA GLU A 66 12.52 -12.76 11.92
C GLU A 66 13.51 -12.63 10.75
N TYR A 67 13.46 -11.52 10.04
CA TYR A 67 14.36 -11.25 8.91
C TYR A 67 15.20 -10.01 9.23
N GLY A 68 16.53 -10.16 9.15
CA GLY A 68 17.46 -9.02 9.25
C GLY A 68 17.40 -8.08 8.04
N MET A 69 18.14 -6.97 8.10
CA MET A 69 18.10 -5.88 7.09
C MET A 69 18.36 -6.33 5.64
N SER A 70 19.15 -7.40 5.42
CA SER A 70 19.42 -7.92 4.08
C SER A 70 18.26 -8.69 3.45
N GLY A 71 17.30 -9.20 4.24
CA GLY A 71 16.13 -9.93 3.74
C GLY A 71 15.07 -9.04 3.10
N THR A 72 14.98 -7.80 3.57
CA THR A 72 14.02 -6.78 3.11
C THR A 72 14.23 -6.37 1.66
N LEU A 73 15.48 -6.29 1.17
CA LEU A 73 15.75 -5.83 -0.19
C LEU A 73 15.33 -6.86 -1.27
N PHE A 74 15.23 -8.14 -0.90
CA PHE A 74 14.94 -9.27 -1.79
C PHE A 74 13.50 -9.81 -1.67
N GLY A 75 12.56 -9.04 -1.11
CA GLY A 75 11.14 -9.35 -1.16
C GLY A 75 10.60 -10.28 -0.06
N LYS A 76 11.35 -10.55 1.01
CA LYS A 76 10.84 -11.34 2.16
C LYS A 76 9.82 -10.53 2.96
N GLY A 77 8.69 -11.14 3.34
CA GLY A 77 7.57 -10.51 4.05
C GLY A 77 6.32 -10.26 3.19
N TRP A 78 6.45 -10.32 1.86
CA TRP A 78 5.31 -10.12 0.95
C TRP A 78 4.31 -11.25 0.99
N GLU A 79 4.81 -12.48 0.90
CA GLU A 79 4.00 -13.68 0.88
C GLU A 79 3.26 -13.82 2.22
N GLU A 80 3.92 -13.49 3.33
CA GLU A 80 3.29 -13.43 4.65
C GLU A 80 2.20 -12.35 4.73
N ASN A 81 2.45 -11.14 4.22
CA ASN A 81 1.45 -10.06 4.18
C ASN A 81 0.23 -10.43 3.32
N VAL A 82 0.46 -11.07 2.17
CA VAL A 82 -0.61 -11.54 1.28
C VAL A 82 -1.41 -12.66 1.94
N LEU A 83 -0.74 -13.61 2.61
CA LEU A 83 -1.42 -14.70 3.31
C LEU A 83 -2.21 -14.19 4.52
N HIS A 84 -1.67 -13.23 5.28
CA HIS A 84 -2.37 -12.56 6.37
C HIS A 84 -3.66 -11.91 5.86
N ALA A 85 -3.58 -11.12 4.78
CA ALA A 85 -4.74 -10.48 4.18
C ALA A 85 -5.75 -11.50 3.64
N LEU A 86 -5.30 -12.60 3.03
CA LEU A 86 -6.15 -13.70 2.57
C LEU A 86 -6.94 -14.33 3.73
N ASN A 87 -6.29 -14.51 4.88
CA ASN A 87 -6.89 -15.07 6.08
C ASN A 87 -7.88 -14.09 6.75
N ILE A 88 -7.61 -12.78 6.71
CA ILE A 88 -8.60 -11.74 7.11
C ILE A 88 -9.83 -11.76 6.20
N ILE A 89 -9.66 -11.90 4.88
CA ILE A 89 -10.79 -12.00 3.94
C ILE A 89 -11.65 -13.21 4.30
N LYS A 90 -11.02 -14.34 4.61
CA LYS A 90 -11.71 -15.57 5.04
C LYS A 90 -12.28 -15.50 6.46
N GLY A 91 -11.86 -14.52 7.25
CA GLY A 91 -12.21 -14.40 8.67
C GLY A 91 -11.82 -15.62 9.50
N LYS A 92 -10.75 -16.29 9.10
CA LYS A 92 -10.22 -17.49 9.74
C LYS A 92 -8.72 -17.34 9.89
N CYS A 93 -8.24 -17.52 11.11
CA CYS A 93 -6.84 -17.50 11.42
C CYS A 93 -6.24 -18.91 11.34
N ASP A 94 -5.13 -19.07 10.63
CA ASP A 94 -4.41 -20.36 10.54
C ASP A 94 -3.26 -20.46 11.55
N TRP A 95 -2.93 -19.36 12.25
CA TRP A 95 -1.86 -19.31 13.23
C TRP A 95 -2.15 -18.30 14.34
N GLN A 96 -2.03 -18.71 15.60
CA GLN A 96 -2.21 -17.83 16.75
C GLN A 96 -0.90 -17.67 17.52
N ARG A 97 -0.62 -16.45 18.00
CA ARG A 97 0.49 -16.21 18.92
C ARG A 97 0.01 -16.53 20.34
N GLU A 98 0.29 -17.75 20.78
CA GLU A 98 -0.15 -18.23 22.09
C GLU A 98 0.70 -17.69 23.26
N GLN A 99 1.96 -17.31 23.02
CA GLN A 99 2.86 -16.85 24.10
C GLN A 99 2.67 -15.36 24.40
N LEU A 100 2.77 -14.99 25.69
CA LEU A 100 2.79 -13.60 26.15
C LEU A 100 4.14 -12.93 25.84
N THR A 101 4.10 -11.65 25.50
CA THR A 101 5.30 -10.79 25.52
C THR A 101 5.59 -10.32 26.95
N GLU A 102 6.82 -9.89 27.21
CA GLU A 102 7.22 -9.34 28.52
C GLU A 102 6.35 -8.14 28.94
N ALA A 103 6.06 -7.23 28.00
CA ALA A 103 5.24 -6.06 28.25
C ALA A 103 3.80 -6.42 28.63
N GLU A 104 3.21 -7.40 27.95
CA GLU A 104 1.87 -7.92 28.25
C GLU A 104 1.83 -8.61 29.60
N TYR A 105 2.82 -9.48 29.89
CA TYR A 105 2.95 -10.15 31.17
C TYR A 105 3.00 -9.15 32.33
N ASN A 106 3.84 -8.12 32.21
CA ASN A 106 3.96 -7.08 33.24
C ASN A 106 2.66 -6.29 33.42
N ARG A 107 1.94 -6.00 32.33
CA ARG A 107 0.63 -5.32 32.39
C ARG A 107 -0.43 -6.19 33.07
N LEU A 108 -0.48 -7.49 32.75
CA LEU A 108 -1.43 -8.44 33.35
C LEU A 108 -1.15 -8.67 34.85
N LYS A 109 0.12 -8.82 35.24
CA LYS A 109 0.53 -8.86 36.66
C LYS A 109 0.13 -7.57 37.38
N ALA A 110 0.38 -6.40 36.80
CA ALA A 110 -0.01 -5.12 37.38
C ALA A 110 -1.52 -4.96 37.54
N ALA A 111 -2.31 -5.57 36.65
CA ALA A 111 -3.77 -5.61 36.72
C ALA A 111 -4.33 -6.67 37.70
N GLY A 112 -3.48 -7.44 38.37
CA GLY A 112 -3.90 -8.47 39.32
C GLY A 112 -4.51 -9.73 38.68
N ILE A 113 -4.28 -9.95 37.39
CA ILE A 113 -4.81 -11.13 36.68
C ILE A 113 -3.94 -12.35 37.03
N PRO A 114 -4.52 -13.48 37.47
CA PRO A 114 -3.77 -14.67 37.81
C PRO A 114 -3.19 -15.33 36.54
N ILE A 115 -1.87 -15.17 36.35
CA ILE A 115 -1.08 -15.78 35.26
C ILE A 115 0.12 -16.55 35.82
N GLU A 116 0.56 -17.59 35.11
CA GLU A 116 1.75 -18.39 35.45
C GLU A 116 2.99 -17.50 35.58
N ASP A 117 3.88 -17.81 36.54
CA ASP A 117 5.13 -17.09 36.68
C ASP A 117 6.10 -17.38 35.52
N VAL A 118 6.97 -16.40 35.22
CA VAL A 118 7.95 -16.50 34.12
C VAL A 118 8.84 -17.73 34.29
N LYS A 119 8.83 -18.61 33.29
CA LYS A 119 9.77 -19.75 33.22
C LYS A 119 11.05 -19.27 32.56
N VAL A 120 12.17 -19.40 33.26
CA VAL A 120 13.50 -19.05 32.75
C VAL A 120 14.21 -20.33 32.35
N GLU A 121 14.56 -20.45 31.07
CA GLU A 121 15.25 -21.60 30.50
C GLU A 121 16.61 -21.17 29.91
N GLY A 122 17.62 -22.04 29.97
CA GLY A 122 18.93 -21.81 29.37
C GLY A 122 20.08 -21.59 30.36
N SER A 123 21.27 -21.30 29.83
CA SER A 123 22.49 -21.12 30.63
C SER A 123 22.71 -19.66 31.02
N TRP A 124 23.70 -19.38 31.88
CA TRP A 124 24.04 -18.01 32.29
C TRP A 124 24.28 -17.06 31.11
N PHE A 125 24.85 -17.57 30.01
CA PHE A 125 25.15 -16.79 28.81
C PHE A 125 23.98 -16.65 27.83
N TRP A 126 22.92 -17.44 28.00
CA TRP A 126 21.74 -17.45 27.13
C TRP A 126 20.49 -17.82 27.94
N ARG A 127 19.83 -16.79 28.49
CA ARG A 127 18.54 -16.94 29.16
C ARG A 127 17.41 -16.70 28.16
N LYS A 128 16.47 -17.63 28.11
CA LYS A 128 15.19 -17.50 27.44
C LYS A 128 14.11 -17.35 28.50
N TYR A 129 13.28 -16.32 28.35
CA TYR A 129 12.17 -16.04 29.24
C TYR A 129 10.87 -16.45 28.54
N ASN A 130 10.12 -17.34 29.19
CA ASN A 130 8.79 -17.75 28.76
C ASN A 130 7.77 -17.17 29.74
N TYR A 131 6.96 -16.24 29.26
CA TYR A 131 6.01 -15.48 30.06
C TYR A 131 4.62 -16.12 30.15
N GLY A 132 4.48 -17.39 29.74
CA GLY A 132 3.23 -18.13 29.77
C GLY A 132 2.33 -17.88 28.56
N ASN A 133 1.18 -18.58 28.52
CA ASN A 133 0.24 -18.54 27.41
C ASN A 133 -0.86 -17.48 27.60
N ARG A 134 -1.34 -16.92 26.49
CA ARG A 134 -2.50 -16.04 26.40
C ARG A 134 -3.79 -16.84 26.59
N SER A 135 -4.73 -16.32 27.39
CA SER A 135 -6.07 -16.91 27.52
C SER A 135 -6.96 -16.61 26.29
N ILE A 136 -6.77 -15.44 25.67
CA ILE A 136 -7.38 -15.04 24.40
C ILE A 136 -6.29 -14.40 23.56
N THR A 137 -6.10 -14.88 22.32
CA THR A 137 -5.11 -14.32 21.40
C THR A 137 -5.67 -13.12 20.64
N GLN A 138 -4.80 -12.20 20.19
CA GLN A 138 -5.22 -11.09 19.32
C GLN A 138 -5.95 -11.61 18.08
N GLN A 139 -5.52 -12.74 17.54
CA GLN A 139 -6.14 -13.39 16.40
C GLN A 139 -7.59 -13.83 16.68
N GLN A 140 -7.87 -14.37 17.87
CA GLN A 140 -9.23 -14.70 18.29
C GLN A 140 -10.10 -13.45 18.45
N LEU A 141 -9.55 -12.34 18.97
CA LEU A 141 -10.27 -11.07 19.05
C LEU A 141 -10.63 -10.55 17.66
N GLN A 142 -9.68 -10.56 16.73
CA GLN A 142 -9.90 -10.14 15.34
C GLN A 142 -10.95 -11.03 14.64
N GLU A 143 -10.91 -12.35 14.82
CA GLU A 143 -11.99 -13.23 14.33
C GLU A 143 -13.36 -12.89 14.94
N GLY A 144 -13.39 -12.57 16.23
CA GLY A 144 -14.60 -12.12 16.92
C GLY A 144 -15.17 -10.84 16.28
N ILE A 145 -14.32 -9.84 16.06
CA ILE A 145 -14.69 -8.58 15.38
C ILE A 145 -15.27 -8.88 13.99
N ILE A 146 -14.61 -9.73 13.20
CA ILE A 146 -15.08 -10.14 11.87
C ILE A 146 -16.47 -10.78 11.96
N LYS A 147 -16.64 -11.77 12.85
CA LYS A 147 -17.92 -12.49 13.02
C LYS A 147 -19.05 -11.58 13.49
N THR A 148 -18.75 -10.62 14.36
CA THR A 148 -19.74 -9.67 14.90
C THR A 148 -20.16 -8.62 13.88
N HIS A 149 -19.21 -8.08 13.10
CA HIS A 149 -19.46 -6.90 12.28
C HIS A 149 -19.77 -7.21 10.80
N ARG A 150 -19.38 -8.37 10.26
CA ARG A 150 -19.74 -8.77 8.89
C ARG A 150 -21.10 -9.46 8.85
N LYS A 151 -22.16 -8.65 8.79
CA LYS A 151 -23.57 -9.09 8.92
C LYS A 151 -24.07 -10.01 7.80
N ASP A 152 -23.53 -9.89 6.59
CA ASP A 152 -23.94 -10.69 5.43
C ASP A 152 -23.14 -11.99 5.27
N GLY A 153 -22.41 -12.39 6.32
CA GLY A 153 -21.51 -13.53 6.31
C GLY A 153 -20.04 -13.11 6.41
N VAL A 154 -19.20 -14.08 6.78
CA VAL A 154 -17.78 -13.86 7.06
C VAL A 154 -17.02 -13.40 5.81
N ILE A 155 -17.34 -13.96 4.64
CA ILE A 155 -16.68 -13.60 3.38
C ILE A 155 -17.26 -12.27 2.87
N PRO A 156 -16.43 -11.25 2.58
CA PRO A 156 -16.91 -9.99 2.04
C PRO A 156 -17.46 -10.16 0.63
N THR A 157 -18.44 -9.34 0.26
CA THR A 157 -19.05 -9.32 -1.08
C THR A 157 -18.22 -8.55 -2.11
N GLN A 158 -17.27 -7.73 -1.67
CA GLN A 158 -16.32 -6.99 -2.49
C GLN A 158 -15.05 -6.72 -1.69
N VAL A 159 -13.90 -6.73 -2.36
CA VAL A 159 -12.61 -6.34 -1.78
C VAL A 159 -12.01 -5.16 -2.54
N ASN A 160 -11.63 -4.12 -1.82
CA ASN A 160 -10.87 -2.98 -2.35
C ASN A 160 -9.43 -3.08 -1.85
N LEU A 161 -8.45 -2.93 -2.73
CA LEU A 161 -7.03 -2.99 -2.40
C LEU A 161 -6.39 -1.64 -2.69
N VAL A 162 -5.65 -1.10 -1.73
CA VAL A 162 -4.96 0.18 -1.88
C VAL A 162 -3.49 -0.03 -1.51
N GLY A 163 -2.55 0.39 -2.35
CA GLY A 163 -1.15 0.17 -2.02
C GLY A 163 -0.17 1.06 -2.77
N TRP A 164 0.95 1.36 -2.11
CA TRP A 164 2.04 2.14 -2.67
C TRP A 164 3.31 1.30 -2.78
N SER A 165 4.12 1.49 -3.83
CA SER A 165 5.42 0.82 -3.97
C SER A 165 5.25 -0.71 -3.98
N ARG A 166 6.02 -1.40 -3.15
CA ARG A 166 5.86 -2.82 -2.86
C ARG A 166 4.49 -3.19 -2.29
N GLY A 167 3.79 -2.29 -1.62
CA GLY A 167 2.40 -2.48 -1.22
C GLY A 167 1.44 -2.54 -2.41
N GLY A 168 1.68 -1.76 -3.46
CA GLY A 168 0.93 -1.86 -4.72
C GLY A 168 1.12 -3.21 -5.41
N ILE A 169 2.32 -3.80 -5.32
CA ILE A 169 2.59 -5.17 -5.78
C ILE A 169 1.87 -6.20 -4.91
N SER A 170 1.81 -6.00 -3.58
CA SER A 170 1.00 -6.84 -2.70
C SER A 170 -0.48 -6.85 -3.10
N CYS A 171 -1.02 -5.73 -3.60
CA CYS A 171 -2.38 -5.70 -4.16
C CYS A 171 -2.52 -6.67 -5.35
N HIS A 172 -1.55 -6.68 -6.28
CA HIS A 172 -1.56 -7.60 -7.42
C HIS A 172 -1.51 -9.06 -6.96
N MET A 173 -0.58 -9.36 -6.05
CA MET A 173 -0.38 -10.70 -5.51
C MET A 173 -1.64 -11.21 -4.79
N LEU A 174 -2.26 -10.38 -3.96
CA LEU A 174 -3.48 -10.75 -3.24
C LEU A 174 -4.67 -10.96 -4.17
N ALA A 175 -4.88 -10.08 -5.16
CA ALA A 175 -5.96 -10.25 -6.13
C ALA A 175 -5.83 -11.58 -6.88
N ASN A 176 -4.61 -11.95 -7.28
CA ASN A 176 -4.33 -13.23 -7.93
C ASN A 176 -4.47 -14.43 -6.97
N ALA A 177 -4.07 -14.28 -5.70
CA ALA A 177 -4.27 -15.31 -4.68
C ALA A 177 -5.76 -15.57 -4.44
N MET A 178 -6.58 -14.51 -4.35
CA MET A 178 -8.04 -14.63 -4.28
C MET A 178 -8.62 -15.35 -5.50
N PHE A 179 -8.12 -15.07 -6.70
CA PHE A 179 -8.60 -15.73 -7.93
C PHE A 179 -8.29 -17.24 -7.96
N LYS A 180 -7.17 -17.64 -7.36
CA LYS A 180 -6.77 -19.06 -7.25
C LYS A 180 -7.54 -19.80 -6.15
N ASP A 181 -8.10 -19.07 -5.19
CA ASP A 181 -8.82 -19.63 -4.06
C ASP A 181 -10.28 -19.96 -4.43
N SER A 182 -10.72 -21.19 -4.18
CA SER A 182 -12.06 -21.65 -4.58
C SER A 182 -13.20 -20.89 -3.90
N LEU A 183 -12.99 -20.37 -2.70
CA LEU A 183 -13.98 -19.59 -1.95
C LEU A 183 -14.01 -18.12 -2.39
N LEU A 184 -12.88 -17.58 -2.85
CA LEU A 184 -12.71 -16.15 -3.08
C LEU A 184 -12.69 -15.76 -4.56
N LYS A 185 -12.53 -16.71 -5.50
CA LYS A 185 -12.34 -16.45 -6.93
C LYS A 185 -13.44 -15.61 -7.60
N ASN A 186 -14.64 -15.63 -7.03
CA ASN A 186 -15.80 -14.90 -7.55
C ASN A 186 -16.01 -13.53 -6.89
N ILE A 187 -15.23 -13.20 -5.84
CA ILE A 187 -15.33 -11.92 -5.16
C ILE A 187 -14.71 -10.82 -6.05
N PRO A 188 -15.47 -9.77 -6.42
CA PRO A 188 -14.94 -8.68 -7.23
C PRO A 188 -13.87 -7.90 -6.45
N VAL A 189 -12.79 -7.56 -7.15
CA VAL A 189 -11.67 -6.79 -6.60
C VAL A 189 -11.52 -5.46 -7.33
N ASN A 190 -11.36 -4.37 -6.59
CA ASN A 190 -10.92 -3.08 -7.12
C ASN A 190 -9.55 -2.74 -6.55
N ILE A 191 -8.67 -2.13 -7.35
CA ILE A 191 -7.31 -1.80 -6.95
C ILE A 191 -7.02 -0.33 -7.20
N PHE A 192 -6.51 0.36 -6.18
CA PHE A 192 -5.92 1.69 -6.28
C PHE A 192 -4.43 1.63 -5.94
N ALA A 193 -3.55 1.75 -6.93
CA ALA A 193 -2.12 1.56 -6.77
C ALA A 193 -1.32 2.85 -7.01
N LEU A 194 -0.29 3.07 -6.20
CA LEU A 194 0.67 4.16 -6.36
C LEU A 194 2.03 3.56 -6.68
N ASP A 195 2.50 3.82 -7.89
CA ASP A 195 3.81 3.44 -8.36
C ASP A 195 4.25 2.01 -7.93
N PRO A 196 3.50 0.96 -8.31
CA PRO A 196 3.77 -0.39 -7.84
C PRO A 196 5.13 -0.88 -8.33
N VAL A 197 6.09 -1.02 -7.41
CA VAL A 197 7.50 -1.36 -7.73
C VAL A 197 7.86 -2.67 -7.04
N PRO A 198 8.21 -3.73 -7.79
CA PRO A 198 8.56 -5.01 -7.21
C PRO A 198 10.06 -5.12 -6.81
N GLY A 199 10.88 -4.19 -7.27
CA GLY A 199 12.34 -4.28 -7.13
C GLY A 199 12.97 -5.23 -8.16
N ILE A 200 14.30 -5.27 -8.15
CA ILE A 200 15.09 -5.97 -9.17
C ILE A 200 14.80 -7.48 -9.13
N GLY A 201 14.45 -8.06 -10.30
CA GLY A 201 14.25 -9.50 -10.48
C GLY A 201 12.88 -10.05 -10.05
N ASN A 202 11.94 -9.20 -9.64
CA ASN A 202 10.66 -9.63 -9.05
C ASN A 202 9.45 -9.46 -10.01
N PHE A 203 9.58 -9.88 -11.27
CA PHE A 203 8.55 -9.74 -12.32
C PHE A 203 7.80 -11.05 -12.63
N GLN A 204 7.57 -11.88 -11.62
CA GLN A 204 6.79 -13.11 -11.70
C GLN A 204 5.32 -12.81 -12.00
N GLU A 205 4.59 -13.77 -12.58
CA GLU A 205 3.25 -13.56 -13.13
C GLU A 205 2.26 -12.95 -12.13
N GLU A 206 2.29 -13.39 -10.87
CA GLU A 206 1.42 -12.91 -9.80
C GLU A 206 1.64 -11.44 -9.42
N ARG A 207 2.77 -10.86 -9.83
CA ARG A 207 3.15 -9.46 -9.60
C ARG A 207 2.87 -8.56 -10.80
N VAL A 208 2.80 -9.14 -12.01
CA VAL A 208 2.73 -8.38 -13.28
C VAL A 208 1.48 -8.65 -14.12
N LYS A 209 0.63 -9.59 -13.72
CA LYS A 209 -0.67 -9.87 -14.34
C LYS A 209 -1.78 -9.71 -13.31
N LEU A 210 -2.99 -9.40 -13.77
CA LEU A 210 -4.20 -9.36 -12.94
C LEU A 210 -5.29 -10.23 -13.57
N ALA A 211 -5.86 -11.13 -12.75
CA ALA A 211 -6.90 -12.06 -13.16
C ALA A 211 -8.30 -11.42 -13.26
N GLY A 212 -9.27 -12.20 -13.77
CA GLY A 212 -10.62 -11.73 -14.12
C GLY A 212 -11.53 -11.35 -12.94
N ASN A 213 -11.11 -11.59 -11.70
CA ASN A 213 -11.80 -11.06 -10.51
C ASN A 213 -11.57 -9.55 -10.33
N VAL A 214 -10.49 -8.99 -10.89
CA VAL A 214 -10.24 -7.54 -10.84
C VAL A 214 -11.17 -6.81 -11.81
N LYS A 215 -12.06 -5.97 -11.27
CA LYS A 215 -13.07 -5.23 -12.05
C LYS A 215 -12.61 -3.83 -12.42
N GLU A 216 -11.84 -3.20 -11.53
CA GLU A 216 -11.30 -1.86 -11.74
C GLU A 216 -9.87 -1.76 -11.20
N TYR A 217 -8.97 -1.20 -12.01
CA TYR A 217 -7.60 -0.89 -11.64
C TYR A 217 -7.35 0.59 -11.91
N VAL A 218 -7.07 1.36 -10.86
CA VAL A 218 -6.70 2.77 -10.93
C VAL A 218 -5.28 2.90 -10.42
N ALA A 219 -4.39 3.51 -11.19
CA ALA A 219 -3.01 3.70 -10.76
C ALA A 219 -2.39 5.03 -11.19
N PHE A 220 -1.55 5.55 -10.30
CA PHE A 220 -0.74 6.74 -10.54
C PHE A 220 0.74 6.38 -10.52
N TYR A 221 1.49 6.91 -11.49
CA TYR A 221 2.88 6.57 -11.72
C TYR A 221 3.78 7.80 -11.69
N ALA A 222 4.89 7.71 -10.96
CA ALA A 222 5.82 8.83 -10.75
C ALA A 222 6.62 9.13 -12.04
N ARG A 223 6.29 10.20 -12.74
CA ARG A 223 6.93 10.54 -14.02
C ARG A 223 8.43 10.83 -13.87
N ASP A 224 8.83 11.41 -12.75
CA ASP A 224 10.17 11.99 -12.54
C ASP A 224 11.11 11.07 -11.74
N GLU A 225 10.69 9.84 -11.46
CA GLU A 225 11.54 8.82 -10.84
C GLU A 225 12.58 8.26 -11.82
N ARG A 226 13.82 8.08 -11.36
CA ARG A 226 14.95 7.56 -12.17
C ARG A 226 15.82 6.55 -11.42
N SER A 227 15.49 6.15 -10.20
CA SER A 227 16.32 5.23 -9.42
C SER A 227 16.38 3.85 -10.10
N LYS A 228 17.59 3.33 -10.31
CA LYS A 228 17.77 1.99 -10.85
C LYS A 228 17.09 0.96 -9.95
N GLY A 229 16.27 0.09 -10.55
CA GLY A 229 15.49 -0.91 -9.81
C GLY A 229 14.13 -0.42 -9.30
N PHE A 230 13.74 0.82 -9.62
CA PHE A 230 12.40 1.38 -9.35
C PHE A 230 11.50 1.36 -10.61
N SER A 231 11.72 0.39 -11.50
CA SER A 231 10.82 0.14 -12.62
C SER A 231 9.45 -0.30 -12.08
N CYS A 232 8.46 0.58 -12.22
CA CYS A 232 7.10 0.30 -11.77
C CYS A 232 6.36 -0.60 -12.77
N VAL A 233 5.37 -1.33 -12.28
CA VAL A 233 4.61 -2.32 -13.04
C VAL A 233 3.28 -1.75 -13.49
N ILE A 234 3.08 -1.74 -14.80
CA ILE A 234 1.76 -1.62 -15.42
C ILE A 234 1.30 -3.06 -15.71
N PRO A 235 0.35 -3.62 -14.95
CA PRO A 235 0.03 -5.03 -15.07
C PRO A 235 -0.71 -5.33 -16.37
N GLN A 236 -0.54 -6.54 -16.88
CA GLN A 236 -1.42 -7.08 -17.92
C GLN A 236 -2.75 -7.46 -17.27
N THR A 237 -3.85 -6.84 -17.69
CA THR A 237 -5.17 -7.06 -17.12
C THR A 237 -5.99 -8.03 -17.96
N ALA A 238 -6.84 -8.83 -17.29
CA ALA A 238 -7.79 -9.69 -17.96
C ALA A 238 -8.83 -8.86 -18.76
N THR A 239 -9.40 -9.46 -19.81
CA THR A 239 -10.46 -8.83 -20.60
C THR A 239 -11.64 -8.43 -19.70
N GLY A 240 -12.11 -7.19 -19.85
CA GLY A 240 -13.23 -6.64 -19.07
C GLY A 240 -12.83 -5.87 -17.82
N THR A 241 -11.56 -5.92 -17.39
CA THR A 241 -11.05 -5.04 -16.33
C THR A 241 -10.97 -3.59 -16.83
N LYS A 242 -11.60 -2.66 -16.12
CA LYS A 242 -11.47 -1.23 -16.40
C LYS A 242 -10.11 -0.76 -15.87
N THR A 243 -9.24 -0.29 -16.76
CA THR A 243 -7.86 0.08 -16.40
C THR A 243 -7.65 1.58 -16.60
N TYR A 244 -7.34 2.29 -15.53
CA TYR A 244 -7.11 3.73 -15.50
C TYR A 244 -5.70 3.98 -14.99
N ILE A 245 -4.85 4.56 -15.83
CA ILE A 245 -3.45 4.84 -15.48
C ILE A 245 -3.12 6.29 -15.78
N TYR A 246 -2.39 6.90 -14.85
CA TYR A 246 -2.08 8.32 -14.92
C TYR A 246 -0.62 8.58 -14.59
N PRO A 247 0.04 9.47 -15.35
CA PRO A 247 1.28 10.05 -14.89
C PRO A 247 1.00 11.03 -13.76
N MET A 248 2.00 11.25 -12.91
CA MET A 248 1.99 12.31 -11.93
C MET A 248 3.41 12.84 -11.74
N ALA A 249 3.54 14.15 -11.54
CA ALA A 249 4.85 14.78 -11.34
C ALA A 249 5.48 14.33 -10.01
N GLY A 250 6.81 14.23 -10.02
CA GLY A 250 7.61 13.86 -8.87
C GLY A 250 8.15 12.44 -8.90
N ARG A 251 8.85 12.10 -7.83
CA ARG A 251 9.52 10.82 -7.61
C ARG A 251 8.61 9.83 -6.90
N HIS A 252 9.13 8.62 -6.68
CA HIS A 252 8.41 7.49 -6.11
C HIS A 252 7.56 7.82 -4.88
N ALA A 253 8.11 8.60 -3.93
CA ALA A 253 7.43 8.97 -2.69
C ALA A 253 6.59 10.26 -2.80
N THR A 254 6.72 11.03 -3.88
CA THR A 254 6.05 12.34 -3.99
C THR A 254 4.53 12.22 -3.99
N MET A 255 4.00 11.22 -4.70
CA MET A 255 2.56 10.91 -4.71
C MET A 255 2.06 10.35 -3.39
N ALA A 256 2.94 9.70 -2.61
CA ALA A 256 2.60 9.14 -1.30
C ALA A 256 2.67 10.18 -0.17
N GLY A 257 3.01 11.45 -0.48
CA GLY A 257 2.97 12.56 0.48
C GLY A 257 4.32 13.21 0.78
N ASN A 258 5.43 12.76 0.16
CA ASN A 258 6.72 13.43 0.30
C ASN A 258 6.79 14.67 -0.60
N ALA A 259 6.57 15.84 -0.02
CA ALA A 259 6.53 17.11 -0.77
C ALA A 259 7.87 17.84 -0.79
N THR A 260 8.99 17.15 -0.55
CA THR A 260 10.31 17.78 -0.61
C THR A 260 10.73 18.10 -2.04
N SER A 261 11.59 19.10 -2.19
CA SER A 261 12.12 19.52 -3.50
C SER A 261 12.88 18.41 -4.23
N SER A 262 13.44 17.45 -3.49
CA SER A 262 14.17 16.28 -4.03
C SER A 262 13.35 15.00 -4.07
N GLY A 263 12.13 14.99 -3.50
CA GLY A 263 11.35 13.77 -3.25
C GLY A 263 12.01 12.79 -2.28
N GLY A 264 12.91 13.28 -1.41
CA GLY A 264 13.72 12.51 -0.47
C GLY A 264 13.59 13.01 0.98
N ALA A 265 14.65 12.83 1.77
CA ALA A 265 14.69 13.37 3.13
C ALA A 265 14.67 14.91 3.08
N PRO A 266 13.92 15.58 3.97
CA PRO A 266 13.85 17.03 4.01
C PRO A 266 15.20 17.64 4.40
N THR A 267 15.59 18.71 3.71
CA THR A 267 16.79 19.50 4.06
C THR A 267 16.53 20.57 5.11
N GLY A 268 15.26 20.84 5.42
CA GLY A 268 14.81 21.80 6.42
C GLY A 268 13.28 21.98 6.39
N ALA A 269 12.76 22.81 7.30
CA ALA A 269 11.31 23.00 7.46
C ALA A 269 10.62 23.58 6.22
N SER A 270 11.29 24.46 5.49
CA SER A 270 10.76 25.03 4.22
C SER A 270 10.70 24.01 3.09
N ASP A 271 11.53 22.97 3.14
CA ASP A 271 11.61 21.92 2.12
C ASP A 271 10.46 20.92 2.27
N LEU A 272 9.98 20.67 3.49
CA LEU A 272 8.92 19.68 3.78
C LEU A 272 7.68 19.81 2.89
N LYS A 273 7.32 21.03 2.48
CA LYS A 273 6.13 21.34 1.69
C LYS A 273 6.48 22.07 0.38
N ALA A 274 7.67 21.84 -0.18
CA ALA A 274 8.13 22.53 -1.38
C ALA A 274 7.30 22.22 -2.63
N LEU A 275 6.82 20.97 -2.77
CA LEU A 275 6.12 20.44 -3.95
C LEU A 275 4.96 19.54 -3.50
N SER A 276 3.90 20.16 -2.97
CA SER A 276 2.80 19.46 -2.29
C SER A 276 1.66 19.03 -3.20
N GLU A 277 1.63 19.56 -4.42
CA GLU A 277 0.53 19.43 -5.37
C GLU A 277 0.25 17.96 -5.77
N PRO A 278 1.26 17.14 -6.14
CA PRO A 278 1.02 15.76 -6.57
C PRO A 278 0.31 14.92 -5.50
N GLY A 279 0.82 14.94 -4.26
CA GLY A 279 0.23 14.18 -3.16
C GLY A 279 -1.20 14.61 -2.83
N ARG A 280 -1.52 15.90 -2.97
CA ARG A 280 -2.89 16.41 -2.75
C ARG A 280 -3.87 15.95 -3.83
N ILE A 281 -3.47 16.01 -5.11
CA ILE A 281 -4.30 15.54 -6.22
C ILE A 281 -4.57 14.04 -6.07
N VAL A 282 -3.50 13.25 -5.89
CA VAL A 282 -3.60 11.79 -5.77
C VAL A 282 -4.45 11.39 -4.55
N ARG A 283 -4.27 12.04 -3.40
CA ARG A 283 -5.10 11.80 -2.22
C ARG A 283 -6.57 12.04 -2.49
N HIS A 284 -6.92 13.16 -3.10
CA HIS A 284 -8.31 13.48 -3.41
C HIS A 284 -8.94 12.46 -4.36
N LEU A 285 -8.21 12.05 -5.40
CA LEU A 285 -8.69 11.05 -6.36
C LEU A 285 -8.82 9.65 -5.72
N ALA A 286 -7.90 9.28 -4.82
CA ALA A 286 -8.00 8.06 -4.02
C ALA A 286 -9.26 8.07 -3.14
N GLU A 287 -9.49 9.15 -2.39
CA GLU A 287 -10.67 9.33 -1.54
C GLU A 287 -11.97 9.22 -2.34
N THR A 288 -11.99 9.79 -3.55
CA THR A 288 -13.17 9.76 -4.43
C THR A 288 -13.42 8.36 -5.00
N CYS A 289 -12.37 7.68 -5.47
CA CYS A 289 -12.44 6.28 -5.92
C CYS A 289 -12.96 5.36 -4.80
N LEU A 290 -12.40 5.49 -3.60
CA LEU A 290 -12.76 4.66 -2.46
C LEU A 290 -14.22 4.88 -2.05
N LYS A 291 -14.67 6.14 -1.95
CA LYS A 291 -16.10 6.44 -1.68
C LYS A 291 -17.02 5.82 -2.72
N ARG A 292 -16.68 5.92 -4.01
CA ARG A 292 -17.43 5.28 -5.10
C ARG A 292 -17.45 3.75 -4.99
N TRP A 293 -16.38 3.14 -4.47
CA TRP A 293 -16.31 1.70 -4.18
C TRP A 293 -16.98 1.29 -2.87
N GLY A 294 -17.71 2.19 -2.21
CA GLY A 294 -18.48 1.91 -0.99
C GLY A 294 -17.72 2.09 0.32
N VAL A 295 -16.51 2.66 0.27
CA VAL A 295 -15.69 2.91 1.46
C VAL A 295 -16.18 4.16 2.20
N GLN A 296 -16.33 4.06 3.52
CA GLN A 296 -16.69 5.19 4.37
C GLN A 296 -15.42 5.86 4.91
N LEU A 297 -15.19 7.09 4.49
CA LEU A 297 -14.01 7.89 4.85
C LEU A 297 -14.40 9.20 5.54
N GLN A 298 -13.66 9.56 6.59
CA GLN A 298 -13.67 10.87 7.24
C GLN A 298 -12.45 11.70 6.82
N LYS A 299 -12.43 13.00 7.17
CA LYS A 299 -11.28 13.91 6.92
C LYS A 299 -10.78 13.92 5.46
N THR A 300 -11.71 13.81 4.51
CA THR A 300 -11.39 13.88 3.08
C THR A 300 -11.07 15.31 2.64
N LEU A 301 -10.22 15.47 1.64
CA LEU A 301 -9.80 16.78 1.11
C LEU A 301 -10.93 17.53 0.42
N ASN A 302 -11.87 16.82 -0.22
CA ASN A 302 -13.03 17.37 -0.93
C ASN A 302 -12.66 18.52 -1.89
N LEU A 303 -11.58 18.36 -2.66
CA LEU A 303 -11.12 19.36 -3.61
C LEU A 303 -12.19 19.61 -4.69
N THR A 304 -12.39 20.88 -5.02
CA THR A 304 -13.25 21.29 -6.14
C THR A 304 -12.51 21.17 -7.48
N GLN A 305 -13.24 21.33 -8.60
CA GLN A 305 -12.63 21.46 -9.93
C GLN A 305 -11.58 22.59 -9.96
N ALA A 306 -11.90 23.76 -9.37
CA ALA A 306 -10.98 24.90 -9.32
C ALA A 306 -9.74 24.61 -8.45
N ASP A 307 -9.89 23.85 -7.36
CA ASP A 307 -8.74 23.41 -6.56
C ASP A 307 -7.81 22.51 -7.37
N LEU A 308 -8.36 21.56 -8.14
CA LEU A 308 -7.58 20.70 -9.01
C LEU A 308 -6.85 21.50 -10.09
N GLU A 309 -7.51 22.46 -10.73
CA GLU A 309 -6.92 23.39 -11.71
C GLU A 309 -5.75 24.17 -11.11
N ASN A 310 -5.93 24.69 -9.90
CA ASN A 310 -4.87 25.41 -9.20
C ASN A 310 -3.67 24.51 -8.88
N LEU A 311 -3.91 23.26 -8.47
CA LEU A 311 -2.84 22.30 -8.18
C LEU A 311 -2.08 21.87 -9.44
N THR A 312 -2.78 21.58 -10.54
CA THR A 312 -2.12 21.20 -11.81
C THR A 312 -1.36 22.38 -12.42
N ASN A 313 -1.88 23.60 -12.31
CA ASN A 313 -1.17 24.82 -12.69
C ASN A 313 0.09 25.04 -11.84
N GLY A 314 0.01 24.74 -10.53
CA GLY A 314 1.16 24.71 -9.64
C GLY A 314 2.25 23.76 -10.13
N ILE A 315 1.87 22.53 -10.50
CA ILE A 315 2.80 21.55 -11.08
C ILE A 315 3.48 22.09 -12.34
N ALA A 316 2.70 22.64 -13.28
CA ALA A 316 3.26 23.16 -14.54
C ALA A 316 4.21 24.35 -14.32
N ARG A 317 3.89 25.25 -13.38
CA ARG A 317 4.78 26.35 -12.99
C ARG A 317 6.11 25.84 -12.42
N ASP A 318 6.06 24.75 -11.68
CA ASP A 318 7.19 24.16 -10.97
C ASP A 318 7.86 22.99 -11.73
N GLU A 319 7.57 22.80 -13.03
CA GLU A 319 8.06 21.71 -13.87
C GLU A 319 9.59 21.54 -13.86
N ALA A 320 10.32 22.67 -13.84
CA ALA A 320 11.78 22.66 -13.74
C ALA A 320 12.28 22.00 -12.45
N LYS A 321 11.56 22.16 -11.33
CA LYS A 321 11.91 21.53 -10.05
C LYS A 321 11.70 20.02 -10.10
N TYR A 322 10.63 19.56 -10.73
CA TYR A 322 10.40 18.13 -10.95
C TYR A 322 11.46 17.51 -11.87
N THR A 323 11.90 18.24 -12.91
CA THR A 323 12.99 17.79 -13.78
C THR A 323 14.31 17.63 -13.01
N LEU A 324 14.60 18.52 -12.05
CA LEU A 324 15.78 18.39 -11.19
C LEU A 324 15.77 17.10 -10.37
N MET A 325 14.59 16.54 -10.06
CA MET A 325 14.48 15.27 -9.35
C MET A 325 15.13 14.09 -10.08
N HIS A 326 15.29 14.17 -11.41
CA HIS A 326 15.90 13.09 -12.22
C HIS A 326 17.36 12.78 -11.83
N LYS A 327 18.02 13.70 -11.11
CA LYS A 327 19.39 13.54 -10.62
C LYS A 327 19.51 12.77 -9.30
N HIS A 328 18.38 12.48 -8.65
CA HIS A 328 18.36 11.79 -7.35
C HIS A 328 18.03 10.31 -7.51
N SER A 329 18.60 9.47 -6.65
CA SER A 329 18.35 8.03 -6.64
C SER A 329 18.22 7.47 -5.23
N TYR A 330 17.32 6.51 -5.04
CA TYR A 330 17.22 5.70 -3.82
C TYR A 330 18.24 4.54 -3.80
N THR A 331 18.83 4.20 -4.94
CA THR A 331 19.75 3.06 -5.10
C THR A 331 21.14 3.50 -5.56
N TYR A 332 21.49 4.77 -5.32
CA TYR A 332 22.72 5.43 -5.75
C TYR A 332 22.89 5.62 -7.27
N PHE A 333 22.23 4.80 -8.09
CA PHE A 333 22.30 4.87 -9.56
C PHE A 333 20.99 5.36 -10.15
N THR A 334 21.08 6.23 -11.16
CA THR A 334 19.93 6.61 -11.98
C THR A 334 19.91 5.81 -13.29
N GLU A 335 18.72 5.58 -13.83
CA GLU A 335 18.47 4.98 -15.14
C GLU A 335 17.68 5.97 -16.01
N LEU A 336 18.10 6.08 -17.27
CA LEU A 336 17.45 6.88 -18.28
C LEU A 336 17.27 5.99 -19.50
N ASP A 337 16.02 5.78 -19.91
CA ASP A 337 15.69 5.05 -21.12
C ASP A 337 15.15 6.06 -22.14
N GLN A 338 15.99 6.44 -23.10
CA GLN A 338 15.66 7.46 -24.11
C GLN A 338 15.26 8.83 -23.53
N GLY A 339 15.77 9.18 -22.35
CA GLY A 339 15.42 10.40 -21.62
C GLY A 339 14.17 10.28 -20.75
N GLU A 340 13.47 9.14 -20.81
CA GLU A 340 12.30 8.84 -20.02
C GLU A 340 12.61 7.90 -18.85
N ARG A 341 11.61 7.74 -17.96
CA ARG A 341 11.62 6.70 -16.94
C ARG A 341 11.45 5.33 -17.61
N TYR A 342 12.25 4.36 -17.17
CA TYR A 342 12.06 2.96 -17.54
C TYR A 342 10.95 2.32 -16.69
N VAL A 343 9.95 1.70 -17.33
CA VAL A 343 8.83 1.03 -16.66
C VAL A 343 8.62 -0.39 -17.20
N SER A 344 7.84 -1.20 -16.50
CA SER A 344 7.50 -2.56 -16.91
C SER A 344 6.05 -2.66 -17.33
N LEU A 345 5.79 -2.96 -18.60
CA LEU A 345 4.48 -3.36 -19.09
C LEU A 345 4.38 -4.90 -19.01
N GLY A 346 3.68 -5.39 -17.99
CA GLY A 346 3.79 -6.78 -17.57
C GLY A 346 5.23 -7.08 -17.12
N SER A 347 5.89 -8.02 -17.79
CA SER A 347 7.31 -8.36 -17.57
C SER A 347 8.26 -7.69 -18.57
N LYS A 348 7.75 -6.87 -19.49
CA LYS A 348 8.54 -6.25 -20.55
C LYS A 348 8.88 -4.80 -20.20
N GLY A 349 10.17 -4.48 -20.22
CA GLY A 349 10.67 -3.10 -20.13
C GLY A 349 10.27 -2.24 -21.31
N VAL A 350 9.77 -1.03 -21.04
CA VAL A 350 9.39 -0.03 -22.04
C VAL A 350 9.60 1.41 -21.52
N PRO A 351 9.73 2.41 -22.41
CA PRO A 351 9.71 3.82 -22.02
C PRO A 351 8.36 4.23 -21.43
N PHE A 352 8.38 5.14 -20.46
CA PHE A 352 7.20 5.59 -19.71
C PHE A 352 6.02 6.03 -20.61
N THR A 353 6.24 6.94 -21.57
CA THR A 353 5.15 7.50 -22.38
C THR A 353 4.67 6.56 -23.48
N SER A 354 5.40 5.45 -23.71
CA SER A 354 4.99 4.41 -24.66
C SER A 354 3.79 3.58 -24.16
N VAL A 355 3.49 3.64 -22.86
CA VAL A 355 2.35 2.94 -22.25
C VAL A 355 1.05 3.71 -22.50
N LYS A 356 0.40 3.36 -23.62
CA LYS A 356 -0.86 3.95 -24.10
C LYS A 356 -1.66 2.92 -24.90
N GLY A 357 -2.91 3.26 -25.22
CA GLY A 357 -3.82 2.44 -26.03
C GLY A 357 -5.22 2.33 -25.44
N GLU A 358 -6.17 1.84 -26.24
CA GLU A 358 -7.61 1.77 -25.92
C GLU A 358 -7.96 0.88 -24.72
N ILE A 359 -7.03 0.03 -24.28
CA ILE A 359 -7.19 -0.75 -23.04
C ILE A 359 -7.14 0.13 -21.79
N TYR A 360 -6.56 1.32 -21.90
CA TYR A 360 -6.45 2.30 -20.84
C TYR A 360 -7.47 3.41 -21.01
N LYS A 361 -7.84 4.01 -19.88
CA LYS A 361 -8.65 5.21 -19.83
C LYS A 361 -7.92 6.28 -18.99
N PRO A 362 -7.58 7.44 -19.58
CA PRO A 362 -7.69 7.77 -21.00
C PRO A 362 -6.76 6.89 -21.88
N ALA A 363 -7.07 6.80 -23.18
CA ALA A 363 -6.27 6.01 -24.13
C ALA A 363 -4.84 6.54 -24.29
N THR A 364 -4.59 7.80 -23.92
CA THR A 364 -3.26 8.40 -23.84
C THR A 364 -2.39 7.79 -22.74
N GLY A 365 -2.97 7.07 -21.77
CA GLY A 365 -2.25 6.34 -20.73
C GLY A 365 -1.24 7.22 -19.99
N LEU A 366 0.02 6.78 -19.91
CA LEU A 366 1.09 7.51 -19.22
C LEU A 366 1.62 8.74 -20.00
N ALA A 367 1.17 8.95 -21.24
CA ALA A 367 1.44 10.18 -21.99
C ALA A 367 0.40 11.29 -21.73
N THR A 368 -0.59 11.06 -20.87
CA THR A 368 -1.64 12.04 -20.54
C THR A 368 -1.04 13.30 -19.91
N SER A 369 -1.48 14.48 -20.36
CA SER A 369 -1.04 15.74 -19.78
C SER A 369 -1.55 15.88 -18.34
N LEU A 370 -0.67 16.31 -17.41
CA LEU A 370 -1.07 16.62 -16.03
C LEU A 370 -2.05 17.79 -15.94
N LEU A 371 -2.11 18.63 -16.99
CA LEU A 371 -3.04 19.76 -17.10
C LEU A 371 -4.43 19.32 -17.58
N ASP A 372 -4.57 18.12 -18.14
CA ASP A 372 -5.86 17.61 -18.59
C ASP A 372 -6.65 17.04 -17.43
N ILE A 373 -7.33 17.92 -16.69
CA ILE A 373 -8.16 17.51 -15.56
C ILE A 373 -9.39 16.71 -16.02
N SER A 374 -9.82 16.91 -17.27
CA SER A 374 -10.93 16.13 -17.84
C SER A 374 -10.60 14.65 -17.92
N ALA A 375 -9.30 14.30 -18.04
CA ALA A 375 -8.84 12.92 -17.98
C ALA A 375 -9.25 12.21 -16.67
N TYR A 376 -9.32 12.94 -15.55
CA TYR A 376 -9.72 12.38 -14.24
C TYR A 376 -11.24 12.33 -14.03
N GLN A 377 -12.06 12.87 -14.95
CA GLN A 377 -13.49 13.08 -14.72
C GLN A 377 -14.23 11.80 -14.36
N HIS A 378 -13.84 10.66 -14.92
CA HIS A 378 -14.49 9.37 -14.66
C HIS A 378 -14.14 8.78 -13.29
N LEU A 379 -13.13 9.30 -12.59
CA LEU A 379 -12.82 8.90 -11.21
C LEU A 379 -13.69 9.64 -10.18
N ARG A 380 -14.40 10.69 -10.61
CA ARG A 380 -15.09 11.63 -9.74
C ARG A 380 -16.58 11.38 -9.61
#